data_AF-A0A260ZAH9-F1
#
_entry.id   AF-A0A260ZAH9-F1
#
_cell.length_a   1.000
_cell.length_b   1.000
_cell.length_c   1.000
_cell.angle_alpha   90.00
_cell.angle_beta   90.00
_cell.angle_gamma   90.00
#
_symmetry.space_group_name_H-M   'P 1'
#
loop_
_entity.id
_entity.type
_entity.pdbx_description
1 polymer ?
#
loop_
_entity_poly.entity_id
_entity_poly.type
_entity_poly.pdbx_seq_one_letter_code
_entity_poly.pdbx_strand_id
1 'polypeptide(L)'
;MQPLDVQPETSSSSETFLNLYNIAKCSKPLEHQVKKHKNLSINTIYLRFDNEKSCVGAYFDKFKYTACVFYSWRKGDGVRKTWNNSYYLKAHKFQNYLFCKINHPKEVKSLQPTLFPIDCISGMMETFKELCSMFPSQNAYIYVGVNVNDRKSCEAFCSTPLPRQIHCFRLIGTRPPKTDRVRKVFRAANVNGTVRVSHQVGPACMQDELINSYNVVLDNPEWITREELLSLNNVSIDIGHNNLTADDLNAFLMQWMFLDSDQIRVERLEITLSPQAFQNKRSITNGLILRDWNPKVREGEYFDASSYLARTTIRDPSSFLDCKYSKDIQRDDGRLATILFYGKKLYFIVWRNRFPYRTIKEARKKEKERKAAAMMSKVLNDALRQLNQISQEEWNRKTEWLEAVVTSRKVAAEEEQRAKRKYFEALKEMKYTCEAMRRMSQTQISDSYIYHPYRQRKNSTTSTYSDCSSVSASPSSSTMTSSPPPQTFNNVYDRLKEYISEVPKDPVVCQILLDSLSHIIELERQLAELEQTAEKLKMCQSTPPPTYSSTKWYHEKVPEDLANVDVTEFKHLVHSAPLVYDTISY
;
A
#
# COMPACT_ATOMS: atom_id res chain seq x y z
N MET A 1 -9.60 31.73 36.74
CA MET A 1 -10.72 31.50 35.81
C MET A 1 -10.20 31.69 34.40
N GLN A 2 -10.25 30.59 33.63
CA GLN A 2 -10.13 30.40 32.18
C GLN A 2 -8.95 31.00 31.37
N PRO A 3 -8.25 30.16 30.59
CA PRO A 3 -7.33 30.60 29.55
C PRO A 3 -8.09 30.94 28.27
N LEU A 4 -7.67 32.01 27.57
CA LEU A 4 -8.14 32.36 26.24
C LEU A 4 -7.47 31.43 25.22
N ASP A 5 -8.29 30.59 24.59
CA ASP A 5 -7.95 29.78 23.42
C ASP A 5 -7.46 30.68 22.26
N VAL A 6 -6.18 30.54 21.91
CA VAL A 6 -5.67 30.98 20.62
C VAL A 6 -5.81 29.81 19.66
N GLN A 7 -6.86 29.86 18.83
CA GLN A 7 -6.96 29.01 17.64
C GLN A 7 -5.82 29.35 16.66
N PRO A 8 -5.10 28.36 16.10
CA PRO A 8 -4.16 28.63 15.03
C PRO A 8 -4.93 28.88 13.74
N GLU A 9 -4.84 30.09 13.20
CA GLU A 9 -5.26 30.41 11.82
C GLU A 9 -4.41 29.62 10.82
N THR A 10 -4.83 28.39 10.51
CA THR A 10 -4.30 27.62 9.39
C THR A 10 -5.07 27.95 8.11
N SER A 11 -4.75 29.09 7.47
CA SER A 11 -5.14 29.32 6.07
C SER A 11 -4.40 30.46 5.34
N SER A 12 -3.59 31.29 6.01
CA SER A 12 -3.01 32.47 5.34
C SER A 12 -1.70 32.22 4.61
N SER A 13 -0.91 31.21 4.98
CA SER A 13 0.46 31.04 4.46
C SER A 13 0.53 30.66 2.97
N SER A 14 -0.48 29.94 2.44
CA SER A 14 -0.53 29.58 1.02
C SER A 14 -0.88 30.76 0.11
N GLU A 15 -1.77 31.66 0.54
CA GLU A 15 -2.18 32.83 -0.26
C GLU A 15 -1.10 33.91 -0.30
N THR A 16 -0.37 34.13 0.79
CA THR A 16 0.73 35.11 0.80
C THR A 16 1.94 34.63 0.00
N PHE A 17 2.20 33.31 -0.06
CA PHE A 17 3.30 32.75 -0.86
C PHE A 17 3.01 32.65 -2.36
N LEU A 18 1.75 32.42 -2.75
CA LEU A 18 1.30 32.49 -4.16
C LEU A 18 1.56 33.86 -4.80
N ASN A 19 1.58 34.92 -3.98
CA ASN A 19 1.90 36.29 -4.40
C ASN A 19 3.40 36.53 -4.62
N LEU A 20 4.29 35.87 -3.87
CA LEU A 20 5.76 36.03 -4.00
C LEU A 20 6.26 35.59 -5.38
N TYR A 21 5.64 34.57 -5.97
CA TYR A 21 5.94 34.10 -7.31
C TYR A 21 5.04 34.67 -8.40
N ASN A 22 3.97 35.35 -8.01
CA ASN A 22 2.89 35.74 -8.90
C ASN A 22 2.53 34.60 -9.85
N ILE A 23 2.12 33.45 -9.29
CA ILE A 23 1.59 32.34 -10.11
C ILE A 23 0.38 32.81 -10.93
N ALA A 24 -0.24 33.90 -10.49
CA ALA A 24 -1.20 34.70 -11.24
C ALA A 24 -0.68 35.29 -12.57
N LYS A 25 0.60 35.68 -12.64
CA LYS A 25 1.28 36.11 -13.87
C LYS A 25 1.85 34.96 -14.71
N CYS A 26 1.74 33.70 -14.28
CA CYS A 26 2.27 32.54 -15.01
C CYS A 26 1.51 32.16 -16.29
N SER A 27 0.87 33.15 -16.92
CA SER A 27 -0.29 33.09 -17.81
C SER A 27 -1.60 32.96 -17.03
N LYS A 28 -2.61 33.76 -17.43
CA LYS A 28 -4.00 33.67 -16.92
C LYS A 28 -4.53 32.22 -16.90
N PRO A 29 -4.16 31.35 -17.88
CA PRO A 29 -4.46 29.91 -17.81
C PRO A 29 -3.90 29.17 -16.58
N LEU A 30 -2.63 29.37 -16.21
CA LEU A 30 -2.05 28.67 -15.06
C LEU A 30 -2.67 29.16 -13.75
N GLU A 31 -2.86 30.48 -13.62
CA GLU A 31 -3.52 31.09 -12.48
C GLU A 31 -4.91 30.50 -12.22
N HIS A 32 -5.77 30.52 -13.25
CA HIS A 32 -7.13 30.05 -13.15
C HIS A 32 -7.19 28.58 -12.74
N GLN A 33 -6.27 27.76 -13.26
CA GLN A 33 -6.24 26.32 -12.99
C GLN A 33 -5.65 25.99 -11.62
N VAL A 34 -4.63 26.72 -11.14
CA VAL A 34 -4.13 26.60 -9.76
C VAL A 34 -5.23 27.00 -8.76
N LYS A 35 -5.96 28.08 -9.03
CA LYS A 35 -7.15 28.47 -8.25
C LYS A 35 -8.25 27.40 -8.30
N LYS A 36 -8.46 26.76 -9.46
CA LYS A 36 -9.48 25.71 -9.67
C LYS A 36 -9.12 24.38 -9.03
N HIS A 37 -7.85 24.00 -9.01
CA HIS A 37 -7.37 22.70 -8.57
C HIS A 37 -6.49 22.83 -7.33
N LYS A 38 -7.11 22.77 -6.14
CA LYS A 38 -6.44 22.89 -4.83
C LYS A 38 -5.30 21.88 -4.60
N ASN A 39 -5.33 20.72 -5.29
CA ASN A 39 -4.35 19.63 -5.15
C ASN A 39 -3.69 19.34 -6.51
N LEU A 40 -2.70 20.15 -6.88
CA LEU A 40 -1.85 19.92 -8.05
C LEU A 40 -0.54 19.27 -7.62
N SER A 41 -0.11 18.25 -8.36
CA SER A 41 1.21 17.62 -8.15
C SER A 41 2.08 17.78 -9.38
N ILE A 42 3.40 17.88 -9.18
CA ILE A 42 4.37 17.89 -10.27
C ILE A 42 4.63 16.44 -10.68
N ASN A 43 4.38 16.14 -11.95
CA ASN A 43 4.64 14.83 -12.53
C ASN A 43 6.04 14.75 -13.16
N THR A 44 6.55 15.87 -13.71
CA THR A 44 7.86 15.87 -14.37
C THR A 44 8.57 17.20 -14.18
N ILE A 45 9.86 17.12 -13.87
CA ILE A 45 10.75 18.27 -13.71
C ILE A 45 11.89 18.16 -14.71
N TYR A 46 12.21 19.27 -15.36
CA TYR A 46 13.33 19.41 -16.28
C TYR A 46 14.29 20.48 -15.75
N LEU A 47 15.57 20.15 -15.66
CA LEU A 47 16.61 21.07 -15.25
C LEU A 47 17.61 21.22 -16.40
N ARG A 48 17.87 22.47 -16.81
CA ARG A 48 18.93 22.77 -17.79
C ARG A 48 20.04 23.53 -17.09
N PHE A 49 21.19 22.90 -16.88
CA PHE A 49 22.40 23.54 -16.41
C PHE A 49 23.15 24.14 -17.60
N ASP A 50 23.03 25.45 -17.75
CA ASP A 50 23.65 26.23 -18.81
C ASP A 50 23.87 27.66 -18.29
N ASN A 51 25.11 28.11 -18.10
CA ASN A 51 25.42 29.37 -17.39
C ASN A 51 24.63 30.57 -17.92
N GLU A 52 24.36 30.60 -19.22
CA GLU A 52 23.51 31.63 -19.79
C GLU A 52 22.04 31.25 -19.81
N LYS A 53 21.68 29.99 -20.07
CA LYS A 53 20.30 29.56 -20.40
C LYS A 53 19.64 28.66 -19.34
N SER A 54 20.11 28.76 -18.09
CA SER A 54 19.60 27.91 -17.01
C SER A 54 18.11 28.14 -16.76
N CYS A 55 17.35 27.06 -16.65
CA CYS A 55 15.91 27.12 -16.45
C CYS A 55 15.35 25.82 -15.84
N VAL A 56 14.19 25.95 -15.20
CA VAL A 56 13.38 24.86 -14.68
C VAL A 56 12.15 24.69 -15.56
N GLY A 57 11.92 23.49 -16.09
CA GLY A 57 10.67 23.09 -16.72
C GLY A 57 9.84 22.22 -15.78
N ALA A 58 8.52 22.40 -15.73
CA ALA A 58 7.62 21.57 -14.92
C ALA A 58 6.36 21.17 -15.70
N TYR A 59 5.97 19.90 -15.57
CA TYR A 59 4.65 19.39 -15.93
C TYR A 59 3.89 18.98 -14.68
N PHE A 60 2.62 19.34 -14.64
CA PHE A 60 1.71 19.05 -13.56
C PHE A 60 0.70 17.97 -13.98
N ASP A 61 0.32 17.10 -13.05
CA ASP A 61 -0.52 15.90 -13.24
C ASP A 61 -1.85 16.14 -14.00
N LYS A 62 -2.51 17.26 -13.74
CA LYS A 62 -3.80 17.63 -14.36
C LYS A 62 -3.68 18.52 -15.59
N PHE A 63 -2.45 18.89 -15.96
CA PHE A 63 -2.17 19.77 -17.09
C PHE A 63 -1.80 18.96 -18.33
N LYS A 64 -2.82 18.48 -19.05
CA LYS A 64 -2.57 17.76 -20.30
C LYS A 64 -1.94 18.72 -21.32
N TYR A 65 -0.67 18.45 -21.65
CA TYR A 65 0.15 19.20 -22.61
C TYR A 65 0.52 20.64 -22.21
N THR A 66 0.33 21.07 -20.97
CA THR A 66 0.81 22.39 -20.53
C THR A 66 2.07 22.23 -19.70
N ALA A 67 3.19 22.65 -20.27
CA ALA A 67 4.48 22.72 -19.59
C ALA A 67 4.75 24.16 -19.16
N CYS A 68 5.30 24.37 -17.98
CA CYS A 68 5.75 25.69 -17.53
C CYS A 68 7.27 25.74 -17.55
N VAL A 69 7.85 26.83 -18.07
CA VAL A 69 9.29 27.09 -18.01
C VAL A 69 9.52 28.31 -17.15
N PHE A 70 10.45 28.20 -16.20
CA PHE A 70 10.88 29.25 -15.30
C PHE A 70 12.34 29.55 -15.55
N TYR A 71 12.63 30.81 -15.81
CA TYR A 71 13.97 31.38 -15.89
C TYR A 71 14.14 32.27 -14.67
N SER A 72 15.18 32.02 -13.89
CA SER A 72 15.45 32.82 -12.70
C SER A 72 16.94 33.10 -12.58
N TRP A 73 17.29 34.31 -12.17
CA TRP A 73 18.68 34.76 -12.06
C TRP A 73 18.85 35.83 -10.99
N ARG A 74 20.05 35.92 -10.41
CA ARG A 74 20.45 37.02 -9.52
C ARG A 74 21.29 38.03 -10.28
N LYS A 75 21.01 39.32 -10.04
CA LYS A 75 21.84 40.44 -10.50
C LYS A 75 23.01 40.66 -9.53
N GLY A 76 23.99 41.47 -9.94
CA GLY A 76 25.14 41.83 -9.10
C GLY A 76 24.78 42.56 -7.79
N ASP A 77 23.59 43.14 -7.69
CA ASP A 77 23.01 43.72 -6.45
C ASP A 77 22.40 42.66 -5.51
N GLY A 78 22.46 41.37 -5.88
CA GLY A 78 21.86 40.27 -5.15
C GLY A 78 20.35 40.10 -5.39
N VAL A 79 19.68 41.01 -6.10
CA VAL A 79 18.24 40.95 -6.35
C VAL A 79 17.93 39.84 -7.35
N ARG A 80 17.03 38.94 -6.95
CA ARG A 80 16.55 37.86 -7.80
C ARG A 80 15.44 38.35 -8.73
N LYS A 81 15.52 37.93 -9.99
CA LYS A 81 14.48 38.12 -11.00
C LYS A 81 14.06 36.77 -11.53
N THR A 82 12.77 36.66 -11.84
CA THR A 82 12.18 35.47 -12.42
C THR A 82 11.26 35.88 -13.56
N TRP A 83 11.33 35.13 -14.66
CA TRP A 83 10.39 35.18 -15.76
C TRP A 83 9.95 33.76 -16.07
N ASN A 84 8.69 33.58 -16.45
CA ASN A 84 8.19 32.27 -16.75
C ASN A 84 7.08 32.31 -17.81
N ASN A 85 6.83 31.17 -18.44
CA ASN A 85 5.78 31.04 -19.46
C ASN A 85 5.25 29.62 -19.55
N SER A 86 4.00 29.49 -20.03
CA SER A 86 3.33 28.23 -20.26
C SER A 86 3.32 27.87 -21.75
N TYR A 87 3.64 26.63 -22.07
CA TYR A 87 3.68 26.10 -23.42
C TYR A 87 2.70 24.95 -23.57
N TYR A 88 1.90 24.96 -24.64
CA TYR A 88 1.06 23.83 -25.00
C TYR A 88 1.85 22.84 -25.87
N LEU A 89 2.65 21.97 -25.25
CA LEU A 89 3.52 21.00 -25.91
C LEU A 89 3.37 19.60 -25.30
N LYS A 90 3.49 18.58 -26.15
CA LYS A 90 3.68 17.19 -25.71
C LYS A 90 5.06 17.03 -25.04
N ALA A 91 5.20 16.14 -24.06
CA ALA A 91 6.42 15.96 -23.27
C ALA A 91 7.70 15.83 -24.12
N HIS A 92 7.70 15.00 -25.17
CA HIS A 92 8.87 14.85 -26.06
C HIS A 92 9.20 16.14 -26.85
N LYS A 93 8.18 16.90 -27.28
CA LYS A 93 8.39 18.18 -27.97
C LYS A 93 8.93 19.23 -27.00
N PHE A 94 8.45 19.23 -25.77
CA PHE A 94 8.93 20.12 -24.72
C PHE A 94 10.37 19.82 -24.33
N GLN A 95 10.73 18.55 -24.14
CA GLN A 95 12.11 18.13 -23.87
C GLN A 95 13.07 18.60 -24.99
N ASN A 96 12.70 18.38 -26.26
CA ASN A 96 13.48 18.85 -27.40
C ASN A 96 13.53 20.39 -27.46
N TYR A 97 12.43 21.08 -27.14
CA TYR A 97 12.41 22.54 -27.04
C TYR A 97 13.41 23.04 -25.99
N LEU A 98 13.33 22.49 -24.77
CA LEU A 98 14.13 22.92 -23.63
C LEU A 98 15.63 22.70 -23.84
N PHE A 99 16.02 21.55 -24.43
CA PHE A 99 17.43 21.20 -24.53
C PHE A 99 18.07 21.54 -25.88
N CYS A 100 17.33 21.46 -27.00
CA CYS A 100 17.90 21.70 -28.34
C CYS A 100 17.65 23.11 -28.88
N LYS A 101 16.44 23.66 -28.65
CA LYS A 101 15.97 24.85 -29.38
C LYS A 101 16.01 26.13 -28.56
N ILE A 102 16.23 26.03 -27.25
CA ILE A 102 16.04 27.19 -26.38
C ILE A 102 17.17 28.21 -26.58
N ASN A 103 16.78 29.35 -27.12
CA ASN A 103 17.41 30.62 -26.85
C ASN A 103 16.58 31.31 -25.78
N HIS A 104 17.20 32.17 -24.97
CA HIS A 104 16.43 33.05 -24.11
C HIS A 104 15.34 33.76 -24.92
N PRO A 105 14.07 33.74 -24.45
CA PRO A 105 13.03 34.60 -24.99
C PRO A 105 13.53 36.04 -25.07
N LYS A 106 13.07 36.81 -26.07
CA LYS A 106 13.50 38.20 -26.25
C LYS A 106 13.21 39.02 -24.98
N GLU A 107 12.11 38.70 -24.31
CA GLU A 107 11.66 39.25 -23.04
C GLU A 107 12.61 38.90 -21.89
N VAL A 108 13.12 37.67 -21.83
CA VAL A 108 14.12 37.30 -20.81
C VAL A 108 15.41 38.07 -21.05
N LYS A 109 15.85 38.17 -22.31
CA LYS A 109 17.04 38.95 -22.67
C LYS A 109 16.90 40.43 -22.34
N SER A 110 15.74 41.04 -22.60
CA SER A 110 15.51 42.46 -22.29
C SER A 110 15.46 42.75 -20.79
N LEU A 111 15.11 41.76 -19.98
CA LEU A 111 15.11 41.85 -18.52
C LEU A 111 16.49 41.64 -17.87
N GLN A 112 17.47 41.15 -18.65
CA GLN A 112 18.85 40.92 -18.22
C GLN A 112 19.72 42.13 -18.60
N PRO A 113 20.09 43.00 -17.64
CA PRO A 113 20.96 44.13 -17.94
C PRO A 113 22.34 43.64 -18.37
N THR A 114 22.89 44.25 -19.42
CA THR A 114 24.16 43.84 -20.04
C THR A 114 25.41 44.15 -19.20
N LEU A 115 25.28 45.00 -18.17
CA LEU A 115 26.40 45.59 -17.44
C LEU A 115 26.79 44.88 -16.14
N PHE A 116 26.01 43.91 -15.65
CA PHE A 116 26.27 43.26 -14.36
C PHE A 116 26.44 41.75 -14.51
N PRO A 117 27.27 41.11 -13.66
CA PRO A 117 27.32 39.67 -13.58
C PRO A 117 25.94 39.12 -13.18
N ILE A 118 25.50 38.10 -13.91
CA ILE A 118 24.21 37.43 -13.71
C ILE A 118 24.48 35.98 -13.31
N ASP A 119 23.86 35.54 -12.22
CA ASP A 119 23.89 34.14 -11.78
C ASP A 119 22.55 33.46 -12.07
N CYS A 120 22.46 32.84 -13.25
CA CYS A 120 21.28 32.08 -13.68
C CYS A 120 21.14 30.73 -12.98
N ILE A 121 22.25 30.12 -12.54
CA ILE A 121 22.22 28.77 -11.97
C ILE A 121 21.67 28.81 -10.55
N SER A 122 22.14 29.76 -9.73
CA SER A 122 21.63 29.95 -8.38
C SER A 122 20.13 30.29 -8.39
N GLY A 123 19.71 31.24 -9.25
CA GLY A 123 18.30 31.59 -9.41
C GLY A 123 17.44 30.38 -9.83
N MET A 124 17.89 29.60 -10.82
CA MET A 124 17.22 28.36 -11.23
C MET A 124 17.08 27.36 -10.07
N MET A 125 18.15 27.14 -9.30
CA MET A 125 18.14 26.16 -8.21
C MET A 125 17.25 26.57 -7.04
N GLU A 126 17.18 27.86 -6.72
CA GLU A 126 16.21 28.37 -5.78
C GLU A 126 14.78 28.13 -6.28
N THR A 127 14.50 28.37 -7.58
CA THR A 127 13.16 28.17 -8.16
C THR A 127 12.77 26.71 -8.12
N PHE A 128 13.71 25.81 -8.39
CA PHE A 128 13.50 24.37 -8.26
C PHE A 128 13.11 23.98 -6.83
N LYS A 129 13.83 24.50 -5.81
CA LYS A 129 13.53 24.21 -4.40
C LYS A 129 12.14 24.71 -4.00
N GLU A 130 11.80 25.93 -4.39
CA GLU A 130 10.48 26.53 -4.09
C GLU A 130 9.34 25.79 -4.77
N LEU A 131 9.51 25.38 -6.04
CA LEU A 131 8.51 24.55 -6.73
C LEU A 131 8.29 23.22 -6.01
N CYS A 132 9.36 22.58 -5.55
CA CYS A 132 9.26 21.30 -4.83
C CYS A 132 8.69 21.45 -3.42
N SER A 133 8.81 22.62 -2.78
CA SER A 133 8.18 22.89 -1.48
C SER A 133 6.70 23.26 -1.63
N MET A 134 6.32 23.90 -2.73
CA MET A 134 4.93 24.31 -2.99
C MET A 134 4.04 23.16 -3.49
N PHE A 135 4.59 22.26 -4.30
CA PHE A 135 3.82 21.20 -4.94
C PHE A 135 4.36 19.82 -4.59
N PRO A 136 3.48 18.85 -4.25
CA PRO A 136 3.87 17.45 -4.14
C PRO A 136 4.61 17.01 -5.40
N SER A 137 5.84 16.56 -5.20
CA SER A 137 6.76 16.20 -6.27
C SER A 137 7.46 14.88 -5.98
N GLN A 138 6.99 14.11 -4.98
CA GLN A 138 7.65 12.90 -4.48
C GLN A 138 7.88 11.82 -5.54
N ASN A 139 6.97 11.75 -6.52
CA ASN A 139 7.03 10.77 -7.61
C ASN A 139 7.34 11.42 -8.96
N ALA A 140 7.83 12.66 -8.97
CA ALA A 140 8.11 13.39 -10.20
C ALA A 140 9.32 12.79 -10.93
N TYR A 141 9.18 12.58 -12.24
CA TYR A 141 10.30 12.20 -13.11
C TYR A 141 11.25 13.40 -13.30
N ILE A 142 12.53 13.22 -12.98
CA ILE A 142 13.56 14.24 -13.14
C ILE A 142 14.36 14.02 -14.44
N TYR A 143 14.37 15.06 -15.28
CA TYR A 143 15.14 15.15 -16.52
C TYR A 143 16.19 16.24 -16.35
N VAL A 144 17.44 15.95 -16.68
CA VAL A 144 18.53 16.92 -16.53
C VAL A 144 19.32 17.03 -17.82
N GLY A 145 19.62 18.26 -18.24
CA GLY A 145 20.54 18.56 -19.32
C GLY A 145 21.69 19.43 -18.83
N VAL A 146 22.93 19.07 -19.16
CA VAL A 146 24.12 19.80 -18.73
C VAL A 146 24.93 20.24 -19.95
N ASN A 147 25.21 21.54 -20.04
CA ASN A 147 26.11 22.08 -21.06
C ASN A 147 27.57 21.74 -20.71
N VAL A 148 28.12 20.72 -21.37
CA VAL A 148 29.49 20.26 -21.10
C VAL A 148 30.59 21.13 -21.72
N ASN A 149 30.23 22.08 -22.59
CA ASN A 149 31.21 23.06 -23.06
C ASN A 149 31.46 24.18 -22.06
N ASP A 150 30.52 24.42 -21.14
CA ASP A 150 30.65 25.42 -20.10
C ASP A 150 31.13 24.80 -18.77
N ARG A 151 32.23 25.36 -18.24
CA ARG A 151 32.84 24.90 -16.99
C ARG A 151 31.93 25.18 -15.79
N LYS A 152 31.31 26.37 -15.74
CA LYS A 152 30.44 26.78 -14.61
C LYS A 152 29.22 25.86 -14.49
N SER A 153 28.58 25.55 -15.61
CA SER A 153 27.46 24.60 -15.66
C SER A 153 27.82 23.22 -15.12
N CYS A 154 28.99 22.70 -15.51
CA CYS A 154 29.47 21.40 -15.05
C CYS A 154 29.78 21.40 -13.55
N GLU A 155 30.52 22.41 -13.07
CA GLU A 155 30.88 22.54 -11.65
C GLU A 155 29.64 22.71 -10.78
N ALA A 156 28.69 23.55 -11.21
CA ALA A 156 27.46 23.75 -10.48
C ALA A 156 26.60 22.48 -10.44
N PHE A 157 26.47 21.76 -11.56
CA PHE A 157 25.77 20.47 -11.57
C PHE A 157 26.44 19.47 -10.62
N CYS A 158 27.75 19.30 -10.70
CA CYS A 158 28.49 18.35 -9.85
C CYS A 158 28.40 18.70 -8.35
N SER A 159 28.24 19.98 -8.03
CA SER A 159 28.13 20.47 -6.64
C SER A 159 26.69 20.53 -6.14
N THR A 160 25.70 20.30 -7.02
CA THR A 160 24.28 20.37 -6.67
C THR A 160 23.78 18.99 -6.25
N PRO A 161 23.43 18.77 -4.97
CA PRO A 161 22.79 17.53 -4.58
C PRO A 161 21.38 17.51 -5.17
N LEU A 162 21.14 16.61 -6.12
CA LEU A 162 19.80 16.31 -6.59
C LEU A 162 19.19 15.24 -5.67
N PRO A 163 17.96 15.44 -5.18
CA PRO A 163 17.39 14.59 -4.14
C PRO A 163 17.06 13.17 -4.63
N ARG A 164 17.11 12.91 -5.95
CA ARG A 164 16.66 11.65 -6.56
C ARG A 164 17.45 11.30 -7.81
N GLN A 165 17.31 10.03 -8.18
CA GLN A 165 17.89 9.47 -9.38
C GLN A 165 17.37 10.15 -10.65
N ILE A 166 18.27 10.43 -11.59
CA ILE A 166 17.93 11.08 -12.85
C ILE A 166 17.34 10.04 -13.82
N HIS A 167 16.11 10.27 -14.28
CA HIS A 167 15.43 9.36 -15.22
C HIS A 167 15.93 9.55 -16.65
N CYS A 168 16.24 10.79 -17.03
CA CYS A 168 16.86 11.05 -18.31
C CYS A 168 17.89 12.16 -18.16
N PHE A 169 19.11 11.82 -18.54
CA PHE A 169 20.26 12.70 -18.48
C PHE A 169 20.71 13.06 -19.88
N ARG A 170 21.00 14.34 -20.13
CA ARG A 170 21.40 14.83 -21.44
C ARG A 170 22.70 15.60 -21.39
N LEU A 171 23.67 15.16 -22.18
CA LEU A 171 24.85 15.95 -22.50
C LEU A 171 24.52 16.94 -23.61
N ILE A 172 24.64 18.22 -23.30
CA ILE A 172 24.41 19.32 -24.24
C ILE A 172 25.79 19.90 -24.59
N GLY A 173 26.05 20.07 -25.89
CA GLY A 173 27.27 20.72 -26.35
C GLY A 173 27.10 21.24 -27.77
N THR A 174 27.94 22.20 -28.13
CA THR A 174 28.09 22.78 -29.47
C THR A 174 29.46 22.48 -30.08
N ARG A 175 30.38 21.89 -29.30
CA ARG A 175 31.71 21.44 -29.75
C ARG A 175 32.23 20.30 -28.87
N PRO A 176 33.28 19.57 -29.27
CA PRO A 176 33.87 18.53 -28.43
C PRO A 176 34.39 19.11 -27.08
N PRO A 177 33.92 18.62 -25.93
CA PRO A 177 34.42 19.01 -24.62
C PRO A 177 35.68 18.21 -24.22
N LYS A 178 36.32 18.58 -23.10
CA LYS A 178 37.39 17.77 -22.50
C LYS A 178 36.80 16.48 -21.90
N THR A 179 37.40 15.33 -22.18
CA THR A 179 36.96 14.01 -21.69
C THR A 179 36.80 13.96 -20.17
N ASP A 180 37.77 14.48 -19.41
CA ASP A 180 37.70 14.49 -17.93
C ASP A 180 36.50 15.27 -17.40
N ARG A 181 36.03 16.29 -18.13
CA ARG A 181 34.85 17.06 -17.74
C ARG A 181 33.59 16.22 -17.91
N VAL A 182 33.46 15.51 -19.02
CA VAL A 182 32.34 14.60 -19.28
C VAL A 182 32.30 13.49 -18.24
N ARG A 183 33.46 12.89 -17.93
CA ARG A 183 33.60 11.87 -16.89
C ARG A 183 33.12 12.36 -15.52
N LYS A 184 33.56 13.56 -15.09
CA LYS A 184 33.11 14.15 -13.82
C LYS A 184 31.58 14.35 -13.78
N VAL A 185 31.01 14.83 -14.87
CA VAL A 185 29.58 15.05 -15.00
C VAL A 185 28.80 13.73 -14.95
N PHE A 186 29.26 12.68 -15.62
CA PHE A 186 28.60 11.37 -15.55
C PHE A 186 28.62 10.76 -14.15
N ARG A 187 29.77 10.83 -13.46
CA ARG A 187 29.89 10.37 -12.07
C ARG A 187 28.91 11.07 -11.13
N ALA A 188 28.68 12.37 -11.34
CA ALA A 188 27.72 13.14 -10.55
C ALA A 188 26.26 12.83 -10.93
N ALA A 189 25.98 12.41 -12.18
CA ALA A 189 24.63 12.24 -12.67
C ALA A 189 23.92 10.98 -12.14
N ASN A 190 24.66 9.90 -11.86
CA ASN A 190 24.11 8.63 -11.35
C ASN A 190 22.80 8.20 -12.06
N VAL A 191 22.87 8.06 -13.38
CA VAL A 191 21.69 7.95 -14.26
C VAL A 191 21.11 6.53 -14.21
N ASN A 192 19.81 6.39 -13.93
CA ASN A 192 19.12 5.08 -13.98
C ASN A 192 18.58 4.75 -15.38
N GLY A 193 18.08 5.78 -16.08
CA GLY A 193 17.27 5.60 -17.27
C GLY A 193 18.05 5.90 -18.55
N THR A 194 17.65 6.97 -19.22
CA THR A 194 18.15 7.30 -20.55
C THR A 194 19.28 8.32 -20.50
N VAL A 195 20.42 7.98 -21.10
CA VAL A 195 21.48 8.94 -21.41
C VAL A 195 21.30 9.41 -22.85
N ARG A 196 21.20 10.72 -23.07
CA ARG A 196 21.09 11.32 -24.40
C ARG A 196 22.26 12.25 -24.68
N VAL A 197 22.82 12.21 -25.88
CA VAL A 197 23.99 13.01 -26.24
C VAL A 197 23.68 13.83 -27.49
N SER A 198 23.94 15.14 -27.43
CA SER A 198 23.92 16.00 -28.61
C SER A 198 25.11 15.71 -29.53
N HIS A 199 24.88 15.65 -30.85
CA HIS A 199 25.87 15.43 -31.92
C HIS A 199 27.26 16.01 -31.63
N GLN A 200 27.32 17.30 -31.30
CA GLN A 200 28.56 18.06 -31.23
C GLN A 200 29.45 17.71 -30.05
N VAL A 201 28.96 16.91 -29.09
CA VAL A 201 29.77 16.44 -27.95
C VAL A 201 30.88 15.49 -28.43
N GLY A 202 30.67 14.77 -29.54
CA GLY A 202 31.69 13.89 -30.09
C GLY A 202 31.97 12.64 -29.22
N PRO A 203 33.06 11.92 -29.53
CA PRO A 203 33.41 10.64 -28.89
C PRO A 203 33.80 10.77 -27.41
N ALA A 204 34.02 11.99 -26.91
CA ALA A 204 34.27 12.25 -25.50
C ALA A 204 33.13 11.77 -24.58
N CYS A 205 31.92 11.51 -25.12
CA CYS A 205 30.81 10.93 -24.38
C CYS A 205 30.92 9.43 -24.14
N MET A 206 31.80 8.70 -24.84
CA MET A 206 32.00 7.26 -24.72
C MET A 206 32.74 6.92 -23.42
N GLN A 207 32.06 7.13 -22.29
CA GLN A 207 32.49 6.74 -20.95
C GLN A 207 31.68 5.51 -20.50
N ASP A 208 32.20 4.77 -19.53
CA ASP A 208 31.57 3.54 -19.02
C ASP A 208 30.12 3.75 -18.57
N GLU A 209 29.80 4.92 -18.01
CA GLU A 209 28.45 5.26 -17.57
C GLU A 209 27.46 5.41 -18.73
N LEU A 210 27.91 5.84 -19.91
CA LEU A 210 27.09 5.87 -21.13
C LEU A 210 27.02 4.48 -21.77
N ILE A 211 28.17 3.81 -21.89
CA ILE A 211 28.28 2.50 -22.53
C ILE A 211 27.39 1.46 -21.84
N ASN A 212 27.29 1.52 -20.51
CA ASN A 212 26.53 0.57 -19.70
C ASN A 212 25.16 1.09 -19.22
N SER A 213 24.74 2.29 -19.64
CA SER A 213 23.44 2.83 -19.26
C SER A 213 22.28 1.93 -19.74
N TYR A 214 21.09 2.07 -19.16
CA TYR A 214 19.96 1.26 -19.59
C TYR A 214 19.53 1.60 -21.03
N ASN A 215 19.29 2.90 -21.30
CA ASN A 215 19.02 3.40 -22.64
C ASN A 215 20.05 4.45 -23.05
N VAL A 216 20.44 4.45 -24.33
CA VAL A 216 21.25 5.51 -24.94
C VAL A 216 20.55 6.10 -26.16
N VAL A 217 20.63 7.42 -26.30
CA VAL A 217 20.15 8.15 -27.48
C VAL A 217 21.27 9.07 -27.98
N LEU A 218 21.79 8.79 -29.18
CA LEU A 218 22.82 9.59 -29.81
C LEU A 218 22.18 10.44 -30.92
N ASP A 219 22.10 11.75 -30.70
CA ASP A 219 21.55 12.67 -31.69
C ASP A 219 22.58 12.87 -32.80
N ASN A 220 22.32 12.26 -33.96
CA ASN A 220 23.12 12.39 -35.18
C ASN A 220 24.66 12.20 -35.00
N PRO A 221 25.16 11.10 -34.43
CA PRO A 221 26.58 10.96 -34.10
C PRO A 221 27.42 10.61 -35.34
N GLU A 222 27.73 11.58 -36.20
CA GLU A 222 28.56 11.35 -37.40
C GLU A 222 30.00 10.90 -37.09
N TRP A 223 30.43 11.08 -35.84
CA TRP A 223 31.70 10.60 -35.31
C TRP A 223 31.68 9.11 -34.94
N ILE A 224 30.51 8.46 -34.84
CA ILE A 224 30.42 7.08 -34.38
C ILE A 224 31.07 6.14 -35.39
N THR A 225 31.94 5.29 -34.87
CA THR A 225 32.69 4.25 -35.59
C THR A 225 32.09 2.87 -35.32
N ARG A 226 32.57 1.86 -36.06
CA ARG A 226 32.22 0.46 -35.82
C ARG A 226 32.57 0.06 -34.38
N GLU A 227 33.76 0.40 -33.93
CA GLU A 227 34.28 0.04 -32.61
C GLU A 227 33.42 0.64 -31.50
N GLU A 228 33.01 1.90 -31.66
CA GLU A 228 32.13 2.57 -30.71
C GLU A 228 30.73 1.93 -30.69
N LEU A 229 30.15 1.59 -31.85
CA LEU A 229 28.87 0.88 -31.93
C LEU A 229 28.94 -0.48 -31.21
N LEU A 230 29.99 -1.27 -31.49
CA LEU A 230 30.20 -2.61 -30.92
C LEU A 230 30.54 -2.57 -29.43
N SER A 231 30.97 -1.41 -28.91
CA SER A 231 31.24 -1.23 -27.48
C SER A 231 29.97 -0.98 -26.65
N LEU A 232 28.87 -0.53 -27.27
CA LEU A 232 27.63 -0.19 -26.56
C LEU A 232 26.99 -1.42 -25.92
N ASN A 233 26.88 -1.40 -24.59
CA ASN A 233 26.30 -2.48 -23.78
C ASN A 233 25.00 -2.03 -23.10
N ASN A 234 24.15 -1.37 -23.88
CA ASN A 234 22.85 -0.85 -23.44
C ASN A 234 21.72 -1.85 -23.72
N VAL A 235 20.57 -1.69 -23.08
CA VAL A 235 19.35 -2.47 -23.40
C VAL A 235 18.66 -1.90 -24.64
N SER A 236 18.56 -0.57 -24.72
CA SER A 236 18.01 0.14 -25.88
C SER A 236 18.99 1.19 -26.40
N ILE A 237 19.17 1.20 -27.72
CA ILE A 237 20.06 2.12 -28.45
C ILE A 237 19.22 2.84 -29.51
N ASP A 238 19.27 4.17 -29.53
CA ASP A 238 18.70 5.02 -30.59
C ASP A 238 19.81 5.89 -31.19
N ILE A 239 20.05 5.74 -32.49
CA ILE A 239 21.10 6.44 -33.23
C ILE A 239 20.46 7.22 -34.37
N GLY A 240 20.64 8.54 -34.35
CA GLY A 240 20.24 9.44 -35.42
C GLY A 240 21.08 9.28 -36.70
N HIS A 241 21.17 10.35 -37.49
CA HIS A 241 22.02 10.38 -38.68
C HIS A 241 23.49 10.05 -38.35
N ASN A 242 24.13 9.18 -39.11
CA ASN A 242 25.49 8.70 -38.85
C ASN A 242 26.17 8.30 -40.17
N ASN A 243 27.45 7.92 -40.06
CA ASN A 243 28.29 7.51 -41.18
C ASN A 243 28.56 5.99 -41.24
N LEU A 244 27.84 5.18 -40.44
CA LEU A 244 28.03 3.73 -40.42
C LEU A 244 27.61 3.11 -41.75
N THR A 245 28.41 2.15 -42.21
CA THR A 245 28.21 1.41 -43.45
C THR A 245 27.31 0.19 -43.22
N ALA A 246 26.90 -0.46 -44.31
CA ALA A 246 26.15 -1.72 -44.21
C ALA A 246 26.97 -2.82 -43.49
N ASP A 247 28.29 -2.83 -43.68
CA ASP A 247 29.19 -3.82 -43.09
C ASP A 247 29.36 -3.58 -41.58
N ASP A 248 29.36 -2.32 -41.13
CA ASP A 248 29.39 -2.00 -39.69
C ASP A 248 28.14 -2.49 -38.97
N LEU A 249 26.97 -2.33 -39.62
CA LEU A 249 25.70 -2.82 -39.10
C LEU A 249 25.62 -4.35 -39.15
N ASN A 250 26.19 -4.97 -40.17
CA ASN A 250 26.34 -6.42 -40.23
C ASN A 250 27.23 -6.93 -39.09
N ALA A 251 28.36 -6.29 -38.84
CA ALA A 251 29.25 -6.63 -37.73
C ALA A 251 28.54 -6.56 -36.37
N PHE A 252 27.67 -5.56 -36.16
CA PHE A 252 26.81 -5.48 -34.97
C PHE A 252 25.85 -6.68 -34.86
N LEU A 253 25.17 -7.04 -35.96
CA LEU A 253 24.27 -8.20 -35.95
C LEU A 253 25.01 -9.52 -35.73
N MET A 254 26.20 -9.67 -36.32
CA MET A 254 27.06 -10.83 -36.13
C MET A 254 27.57 -10.91 -34.68
N GLN A 255 28.01 -9.79 -34.09
CA GLN A 255 28.38 -9.73 -32.67
C GLN A 255 27.20 -10.20 -31.79
N TRP A 256 25.99 -9.73 -32.07
CA TRP A 256 24.81 -10.22 -31.37
C TRP A 256 24.52 -11.71 -31.62
N MET A 257 24.86 -12.29 -32.77
CA MET A 257 24.67 -13.72 -33.00
C MET A 257 25.65 -14.60 -32.20
N PHE A 258 26.88 -14.13 -31.97
CA PHE A 258 27.97 -14.96 -31.44
C PHE A 258 28.35 -14.69 -29.97
N LEU A 259 28.11 -13.49 -29.44
CA LEU A 259 28.39 -13.22 -28.02
C LEU A 259 27.37 -13.87 -27.11
N ASP A 260 27.76 -14.29 -25.91
CA ASP A 260 26.83 -14.87 -24.95
C ASP A 260 25.84 -13.86 -24.38
N SER A 261 24.73 -14.39 -23.84
CA SER A 261 23.61 -13.59 -23.32
C SER A 261 23.98 -12.69 -22.12
N ASP A 262 25.05 -13.01 -21.41
CA ASP A 262 25.63 -12.25 -20.30
C ASP A 262 26.62 -11.16 -20.78
N GLN A 263 27.14 -11.29 -22.01
CA GLN A 263 28.09 -10.36 -22.61
C GLN A 263 27.42 -9.24 -23.42
N ILE A 264 26.21 -9.47 -23.93
CA ILE A 264 25.45 -8.47 -24.70
C ILE A 264 24.03 -8.26 -24.15
N ARG A 265 23.72 -7.02 -23.81
CA ARG A 265 22.43 -6.63 -23.22
C ARG A 265 21.43 -6.09 -24.23
N VAL A 266 21.82 -5.88 -25.49
CA VAL A 266 21.01 -5.15 -26.47
C VAL A 266 19.74 -5.92 -26.82
N GLU A 267 18.62 -5.22 -26.72
CA GLU A 267 17.29 -5.73 -27.04
C GLU A 267 16.55 -4.89 -28.06
N ARG A 268 16.97 -3.64 -28.19
CA ARG A 268 16.45 -2.74 -29.20
C ARG A 268 17.57 -1.87 -29.72
N LEU A 269 17.75 -1.87 -31.03
CA LEU A 269 18.51 -0.85 -31.75
C LEU A 269 17.57 -0.20 -32.77
N GLU A 270 17.47 1.12 -32.71
CA GLU A 270 16.86 1.95 -33.73
C GLU A 270 17.95 2.83 -34.31
N ILE A 271 18.20 2.75 -35.62
CA ILE A 271 19.25 3.52 -36.27
C ILE A 271 18.77 4.09 -37.60
N THR A 272 19.08 5.37 -37.84
CA THR A 272 18.90 5.98 -39.16
C THR A 272 20.06 5.54 -40.06
N LEU A 273 19.75 4.89 -41.18
CA LEU A 273 20.75 4.43 -42.14
C LEU A 273 21.43 5.62 -42.82
N SER A 274 22.76 5.56 -42.90
CA SER A 274 23.55 6.44 -43.76
C SER A 274 23.13 6.26 -45.24
N PRO A 275 23.40 7.22 -46.13
CA PRO A 275 23.11 7.07 -47.56
C PRO A 275 23.74 5.79 -48.15
N GLN A 276 24.97 5.47 -47.76
CA GLN A 276 25.69 4.28 -48.20
C GLN A 276 25.03 2.99 -47.69
N ALA A 277 24.74 2.90 -46.38
CA ALA A 277 24.08 1.73 -45.81
C ALA A 277 22.66 1.53 -46.37
N PHE A 278 21.96 2.63 -46.68
CA PHE A 278 20.63 2.59 -47.27
C PHE A 278 20.64 2.03 -48.70
N GLN A 279 21.66 2.33 -49.50
CA GLN A 279 21.81 1.77 -50.85
C GLN A 279 22.19 0.28 -50.79
N ASN A 280 22.99 -0.13 -49.80
CA ASN A 280 23.47 -1.50 -49.65
C ASN A 280 22.78 -2.28 -48.52
N LYS A 281 21.46 -2.10 -48.33
CA LYS A 281 20.69 -2.73 -47.24
C LYS A 281 20.81 -4.25 -47.18
N ARG A 282 20.95 -4.91 -48.33
CA ARG A 282 21.07 -6.38 -48.41
C ARG A 282 22.32 -6.85 -47.66
N SER A 283 23.41 -6.07 -47.71
CA SER A 283 24.67 -6.44 -47.07
C SER A 283 24.63 -6.39 -45.55
N ILE A 284 23.70 -5.62 -44.96
CA ILE A 284 23.49 -5.59 -43.51
C ILE A 284 23.16 -6.98 -42.97
N THR A 285 22.47 -7.82 -43.75
CA THR A 285 22.04 -9.16 -43.34
C THR A 285 22.87 -10.30 -43.93
N ASN A 286 24.02 -10.00 -44.56
CA ASN A 286 24.86 -11.03 -45.15
C ASN A 286 25.33 -12.03 -44.09
N GLY A 287 25.36 -13.32 -44.46
CA GLY A 287 25.78 -14.40 -43.56
C GLY A 287 24.74 -14.83 -42.51
N LEU A 288 23.58 -14.16 -42.43
CA LEU A 288 22.51 -14.52 -41.48
C LEU A 288 21.49 -15.45 -42.12
N ILE A 289 21.02 -16.45 -41.36
CA ILE A 289 19.89 -17.30 -41.74
C ILE A 289 18.61 -16.54 -41.41
N LEU A 290 18.00 -15.94 -42.44
CA LEU A 290 16.78 -15.16 -42.31
C LEU A 290 15.54 -16.06 -42.39
N ARG A 291 14.60 -15.85 -41.47
CA ARG A 291 13.30 -16.53 -41.45
C ARG A 291 12.17 -15.53 -41.67
N ASP A 292 11.16 -15.96 -42.39
CA ASP A 292 9.92 -15.19 -42.50
C ASP A 292 9.13 -15.25 -41.20
N TRP A 293 8.29 -14.22 -40.99
CA TRP A 293 7.43 -14.15 -39.83
C TRP A 293 6.50 -15.37 -39.77
N ASN A 294 6.43 -15.99 -38.58
CA ASN A 294 5.52 -17.07 -38.28
C ASN A 294 4.65 -16.71 -37.05
N PRO A 295 3.32 -16.60 -37.19
CA PRO A 295 2.42 -16.26 -36.08
C PRO A 295 2.42 -17.29 -34.94
N LYS A 296 2.88 -18.53 -35.19
CA LYS A 296 3.03 -19.55 -34.14
C LYS A 296 4.27 -19.33 -33.28
N VAL A 297 5.26 -18.58 -33.77
CA VAL A 297 6.54 -18.33 -33.08
C VAL A 297 6.50 -16.99 -32.34
N ARG A 298 5.91 -15.96 -32.93
CA ARG A 298 5.72 -14.64 -32.33
C ARG A 298 4.57 -13.86 -32.97
N GLU A 299 4.11 -12.83 -32.27
CA GLU A 299 3.15 -11.86 -32.81
C GLU A 299 3.74 -11.08 -33.99
N GLY A 300 2.84 -10.58 -34.83
CA GLY A 300 3.20 -9.72 -35.96
C GLY A 300 3.55 -8.30 -35.54
N GLU A 301 3.20 -7.88 -34.32
CA GLU A 301 3.31 -6.50 -33.87
C GLU A 301 4.19 -6.42 -32.61
N TYR A 302 5.19 -5.54 -32.63
CA TYR A 302 6.05 -5.30 -31.47
C TYR A 302 5.60 -4.06 -30.70
N PHE A 303 5.47 -4.21 -29.38
CA PHE A 303 5.26 -3.12 -28.44
C PHE A 303 5.63 -3.57 -27.01
N ASP A 304 5.97 -2.61 -26.16
CA ASP A 304 6.23 -2.87 -24.74
C ASP A 304 4.91 -3.06 -23.96
N ALA A 305 4.65 -4.30 -23.56
CA ALA A 305 3.44 -4.67 -22.81
C ALA A 305 3.33 -3.92 -21.46
N SER A 306 4.45 -3.63 -20.79
CA SER A 306 4.46 -2.93 -19.50
C SER A 306 3.99 -1.48 -19.64
N SER A 307 4.47 -0.78 -20.67
CA SER A 307 4.02 0.57 -21.04
C SER A 307 2.52 0.60 -21.38
N TYR A 308 2.00 -0.44 -22.05
CA TYR A 308 0.56 -0.55 -22.36
C TYR A 308 -0.32 -0.83 -21.14
N LEU A 309 0.19 -1.55 -20.13
CA LEU A 309 -0.53 -1.76 -18.87
C LEU A 309 -0.57 -0.49 -18.01
N ALA A 310 0.47 0.35 -18.08
CA ALA A 310 0.55 1.60 -17.33
C ALA A 310 -0.30 2.75 -17.92
N ARG A 311 -0.69 2.67 -19.20
CA ARG A 311 -1.45 3.73 -19.90
C ARG A 311 -2.94 3.38 -20.01
N THR A 312 -3.80 4.37 -19.75
CA THR A 312 -5.27 4.24 -19.83
C THR A 312 -5.81 4.35 -21.26
N THR A 313 -5.00 4.76 -22.24
CA THR A 313 -5.43 4.97 -23.65
C THR A 313 -4.68 4.08 -24.64
N ILE A 314 -5.44 3.59 -25.62
CA ILE A 314 -5.08 2.66 -26.71
C ILE A 314 -4.13 3.31 -27.74
N ARG A 315 -3.21 2.48 -28.25
CA ARG A 315 -2.32 2.64 -29.44
C ARG A 315 -1.79 4.06 -29.67
N ASP A 316 -0.68 4.39 -29.00
CA ASP A 316 0.22 5.42 -29.54
C ASP A 316 0.96 4.80 -30.75
N PRO A 317 0.77 5.29 -31.99
CA PRO A 317 1.44 4.75 -33.18
C PRO A 317 2.96 4.79 -33.07
N SER A 318 3.51 5.67 -32.23
CA SER A 318 4.97 5.77 -32.01
C SER A 318 5.55 4.66 -31.12
N SER A 319 4.70 3.89 -30.43
CA SER A 319 5.10 2.79 -29.53
C SER A 319 4.83 1.40 -30.15
N PHE A 320 4.62 1.36 -31.46
CA PHE A 320 4.12 0.21 -32.19
C PHE A 320 4.95 0.01 -33.47
N LEU A 321 5.36 -1.22 -33.74
CA LEU A 321 6.03 -1.59 -34.98
C LEU A 321 5.35 -2.82 -35.59
N ASP A 322 4.92 -2.72 -36.85
CA ASP A 322 4.46 -3.88 -37.62
C ASP A 322 5.68 -4.64 -38.14
N CYS A 323 5.84 -5.86 -37.63
CA CYS A 323 6.93 -6.78 -37.87
C CYS A 323 6.44 -8.04 -38.63
N LYS A 324 5.33 -7.96 -39.37
CA LYS A 324 4.84 -9.09 -40.18
C LYS A 324 5.65 -9.32 -41.45
N TYR A 325 6.18 -8.26 -42.04
CA TYR A 325 6.95 -8.29 -43.28
C TYR A 325 8.46 -8.16 -43.05
N SER A 326 8.90 -8.23 -41.80
CA SER A 326 10.31 -8.21 -41.41
C SER A 326 10.93 -9.61 -41.47
N LYS A 327 12.25 -9.67 -41.30
CA LYS A 327 12.99 -10.94 -41.24
C LYS A 327 13.43 -11.23 -39.81
N ASP A 328 13.37 -12.50 -39.43
CA ASP A 328 13.80 -12.96 -38.13
C ASP A 328 15.14 -13.68 -38.22
N ILE A 329 15.93 -13.54 -37.16
CA ILE A 329 17.13 -14.33 -36.90
C ILE A 329 16.98 -15.00 -35.53
N GLN A 330 17.52 -16.20 -35.39
CA GLN A 330 17.47 -16.96 -34.15
C GLN A 330 18.88 -17.42 -33.79
N ARG A 331 19.30 -17.10 -32.56
CA ARG A 331 20.53 -17.60 -31.94
C ARG A 331 20.38 -19.04 -31.47
N ASP A 332 21.50 -19.68 -31.23
CA ASP A 332 21.56 -21.07 -30.74
C ASP A 332 20.95 -21.22 -29.33
N ASP A 333 21.02 -20.18 -28.50
CA ASP A 333 20.34 -20.11 -27.19
C ASP A 333 18.81 -19.95 -27.28
N GLY A 334 18.28 -19.90 -28.51
CA GLY A 334 16.86 -19.79 -28.78
C GLY A 334 16.33 -18.35 -28.73
N ARG A 335 17.14 -17.32 -28.42
CA ARG A 335 16.70 -15.92 -28.52
C ARG A 335 16.35 -15.57 -29.96
N LEU A 336 15.21 -14.89 -30.12
CA LEU A 336 14.67 -14.49 -31.41
C LEU A 336 14.79 -12.98 -31.54
N ALA A 337 15.35 -12.52 -32.66
CA ALA A 337 15.36 -11.12 -33.01
C ALA A 337 14.77 -10.87 -34.39
N THR A 338 14.23 -9.67 -34.58
CA THR A 338 13.66 -9.20 -35.83
C THR A 338 14.48 -8.03 -36.37
N ILE A 339 14.75 -8.09 -37.67
CA ILE A 339 15.36 -7.04 -38.47
C ILE A 339 14.27 -6.42 -39.34
N LEU A 340 13.90 -5.17 -39.05
CA LEU A 340 12.87 -4.42 -39.76
C LEU A 340 13.48 -3.18 -40.40
N PHE A 341 13.34 -3.06 -41.71
CA PHE A 341 13.62 -1.84 -42.44
C PHE A 341 12.32 -1.05 -42.64
N TYR A 342 12.27 0.17 -42.12
CA TYR A 342 11.13 1.06 -42.31
C TYR A 342 11.60 2.45 -42.72
N GLY A 343 11.35 2.80 -43.99
CA GLY A 343 11.91 4.00 -44.60
C GLY A 343 13.44 3.99 -44.54
N LYS A 344 14.02 5.07 -43.98
CA LYS A 344 15.47 5.23 -43.76
C LYS A 344 15.95 4.65 -42.42
N LYS A 345 15.10 3.97 -41.66
CA LYS A 345 15.46 3.39 -40.36
C LYS A 345 15.63 1.89 -40.45
N LEU A 346 16.60 1.38 -39.70
CA LEU A 346 16.73 -0.02 -39.33
C LEU A 346 16.32 -0.16 -37.87
N TYR A 347 15.45 -1.13 -37.61
CA TYR A 347 15.09 -1.58 -36.28
C TYR A 347 15.60 -3.00 -36.10
N PHE A 348 16.33 -3.23 -35.03
CA PHE A 348 16.70 -4.54 -34.54
C PHE A 348 16.04 -4.74 -33.17
N ILE A 349 15.27 -5.81 -33.04
CA ILE A 349 14.35 -6.01 -31.91
C ILE A 349 14.48 -7.44 -31.40
N VAL A 350 14.87 -7.62 -30.15
CA VAL A 350 14.93 -8.92 -29.48
C VAL A 350 13.61 -9.18 -28.75
N TRP A 351 12.98 -10.32 -29.06
CA TRP A 351 11.69 -10.69 -28.48
C TRP A 351 11.85 -11.38 -27.13
N ARG A 352 11.93 -10.60 -26.05
CA ARG A 352 11.75 -11.13 -24.67
C ARG A 352 10.39 -11.76 -24.50
N ASN A 353 9.35 -11.07 -24.97
CA ASN A 353 7.99 -11.54 -24.98
C ASN A 353 7.51 -11.68 -26.42
N ARG A 354 7.44 -12.91 -26.91
CA ARG A 354 6.99 -13.21 -28.28
C ARG A 354 5.49 -12.97 -28.48
N PHE A 355 4.70 -12.91 -27.41
CA PHE A 355 3.24 -12.78 -27.45
C PHE A 355 2.68 -11.71 -26.51
N PRO A 356 3.03 -10.41 -26.72
CA PRO A 356 2.68 -9.33 -25.80
C PRO A 356 1.16 -9.15 -25.61
N TYR A 357 0.33 -9.46 -26.60
CA TYR A 357 -1.13 -9.44 -26.45
C TYR A 357 -1.66 -10.46 -25.45
N ARG A 358 -1.07 -11.66 -25.40
CA ARG A 358 -1.45 -12.70 -24.42
C ARG A 358 -1.13 -12.23 -23.01
N THR A 359 0.08 -11.69 -22.82
CA THR A 359 0.50 -11.12 -21.53
C THR A 359 -0.41 -10.00 -21.06
N ILE A 360 -0.82 -9.07 -21.94
CA ILE A 360 -1.78 -8.02 -21.57
C ILE A 360 -3.14 -8.63 -21.17
N LYS A 361 -3.63 -9.60 -21.93
CA LYS A 361 -4.93 -10.24 -21.67
C LYS A 361 -4.92 -10.93 -20.30
N GLU A 362 -3.86 -11.67 -19.99
CA GLU A 362 -3.65 -12.35 -18.72
C GLU A 362 -3.51 -11.36 -17.56
N ALA A 363 -2.69 -10.32 -17.72
CA ALA A 363 -2.51 -9.28 -16.69
C ALA A 363 -3.83 -8.55 -16.38
N ARG A 364 -4.63 -8.22 -17.40
CA ARG A 364 -5.96 -7.61 -17.22
C ARG A 364 -6.94 -8.56 -16.54
N LYS A 365 -6.88 -9.86 -16.83
CA LYS A 365 -7.70 -10.87 -16.15
C LYS A 365 -7.34 -10.95 -14.67
N LYS A 366 -6.05 -11.07 -14.35
CA LYS A 366 -5.53 -11.09 -12.97
C LYS A 366 -5.89 -9.83 -12.19
N GLU A 367 -5.85 -8.66 -12.83
CA GLU A 367 -6.25 -7.41 -12.19
C GLU A 367 -7.76 -7.35 -11.91
N LYS A 368 -8.60 -7.89 -12.81
CA LYS A 368 -10.05 -8.02 -12.54
C LYS A 368 -10.32 -8.96 -11.37
N GLU A 369 -9.64 -10.11 -11.33
CA GLU A 369 -9.73 -11.08 -10.24
C GLU A 369 -9.30 -10.45 -8.91
N ARG A 370 -8.18 -9.70 -8.89
CA ARG A 370 -7.71 -8.96 -7.71
C ARG A 370 -8.71 -7.91 -7.22
N LYS A 371 -9.32 -7.15 -8.14
CA LYS A 371 -10.37 -6.17 -7.79
C LYS A 371 -11.62 -6.84 -7.23
N ALA A 372 -12.04 -7.95 -7.81
CA ALA A 372 -13.17 -8.74 -7.31
C ALA A 372 -12.87 -9.29 -5.91
N ALA A 373 -11.69 -9.86 -5.69
CA ALA A 373 -11.24 -10.35 -4.37
C ALA A 373 -11.19 -9.22 -3.32
N ALA A 374 -10.65 -8.04 -3.68
CA ALA A 374 -10.63 -6.89 -2.79
C ALA A 374 -12.04 -6.39 -2.44
N MET A 375 -12.95 -6.38 -3.41
CA MET A 375 -14.35 -6.03 -3.17
C MET A 375 -15.04 -7.05 -2.26
N MET A 376 -14.86 -8.35 -2.51
CA MET A 376 -15.41 -9.41 -1.65
C MET A 376 -14.84 -9.34 -0.24
N SER A 377 -13.52 -9.14 -0.09
CA SER A 377 -12.88 -8.97 1.21
C SER A 377 -13.44 -7.75 1.96
N LYS A 378 -13.69 -6.63 1.26
CA LYS A 378 -14.34 -5.47 1.88
C LYS A 378 -15.75 -5.79 2.38
N VAL A 379 -16.57 -6.43 1.53
CA VAL A 379 -17.94 -6.81 1.89
C VAL A 379 -17.95 -7.78 3.08
N LEU A 380 -17.05 -8.76 3.09
CA LEU A 380 -16.92 -9.71 4.19
C LEU A 380 -16.51 -9.01 5.49
N ASN A 381 -15.53 -8.10 5.45
CA ASN A 381 -15.12 -7.32 6.62
C ASN A 381 -16.23 -6.42 7.14
N ASP A 382 -17.01 -5.80 6.25
CA ASP A 382 -18.16 -4.98 6.64
C ASP A 382 -19.27 -5.84 7.29
N ALA A 383 -19.53 -7.04 6.75
CA ALA A 383 -20.47 -8.00 7.34
C ALA A 383 -20.00 -8.51 8.73
N LEU A 384 -18.71 -8.84 8.87
CA LEU A 384 -18.12 -9.24 10.16
C LEU A 384 -18.23 -8.12 11.21
N ARG A 385 -18.04 -6.86 10.81
CA ARG A 385 -18.24 -5.71 11.71
C ARG A 385 -19.69 -5.60 12.17
N GLN A 386 -20.66 -5.80 11.27
CA GLN A 386 -22.07 -5.77 11.62
C GLN A 386 -22.43 -6.90 12.59
N LEU A 387 -21.95 -8.14 12.34
CA LEU A 387 -22.17 -9.27 13.23
C LEU A 387 -21.56 -9.03 14.62
N ASN A 388 -20.36 -8.47 14.69
CA ASN A 388 -19.74 -8.10 15.96
C ASN A 388 -20.54 -7.03 16.70
N GLN A 389 -21.07 -6.04 15.99
CA GLN A 389 -21.93 -5.02 16.59
C GLN A 389 -23.22 -5.63 17.15
N ILE A 390 -23.92 -6.47 16.37
CA ILE A 390 -25.14 -7.17 16.82
C ILE A 390 -24.85 -8.03 18.05
N SER A 391 -23.75 -8.78 18.03
CA SER A 391 -23.34 -9.65 19.14
C SER A 391 -23.04 -8.83 20.40
N GLN A 392 -22.39 -7.66 20.26
CA GLN A 392 -22.11 -6.76 21.37
C GLN A 392 -23.40 -6.13 21.94
N GLU A 393 -24.33 -5.72 21.07
CA GLU A 393 -25.64 -5.19 21.49
C GLU A 393 -26.45 -6.25 22.25
N GLU A 394 -26.46 -7.50 21.78
CA GLU A 394 -27.12 -8.60 22.47
C GLU A 394 -26.47 -8.92 23.83
N TRP A 395 -25.14 -8.90 23.90
CA TRP A 395 -24.38 -9.06 25.13
C TRP A 395 -24.74 -7.98 26.16
N ASN A 396 -24.77 -6.71 25.72
CA ASN A 396 -25.14 -5.59 26.58
C ASN A 396 -26.57 -5.75 27.10
N ARG A 397 -27.54 -6.12 26.23
CA ARG A 397 -28.93 -6.36 26.62
C ARG A 397 -29.07 -7.50 27.65
N LYS A 398 -28.33 -8.60 27.48
CA LYS A 398 -28.30 -9.72 28.43
C LYS A 398 -27.73 -9.29 29.78
N THR A 399 -26.70 -8.44 29.77
CA THR A 399 -26.06 -7.89 30.98
C THR A 399 -27.01 -6.97 31.73
N GLU A 400 -27.66 -6.02 31.05
CA GLU A 400 -28.66 -5.13 31.63
C GLU A 400 -29.84 -5.90 32.24
N TRP A 401 -30.32 -6.93 31.55
CA TRP A 401 -31.36 -7.80 32.09
C TRP A 401 -30.92 -8.51 33.37
N LEU A 402 -29.69 -9.03 33.41
CA LEU A 402 -29.15 -9.71 34.60
C LEU A 402 -29.03 -8.73 35.77
N GLU A 403 -28.55 -7.51 35.54
CA GLU A 403 -28.46 -6.45 36.55
C GLU A 403 -29.84 -6.07 37.10
N ALA A 404 -30.85 -5.96 36.23
CA ALA A 404 -32.23 -5.69 36.63
C ALA A 404 -32.80 -6.82 37.52
N VAL A 405 -32.56 -8.09 37.14
CA VAL A 405 -32.99 -9.25 37.94
C VAL A 405 -32.30 -9.29 39.30
N VAL A 406 -30.99 -9.05 39.35
CA VAL A 406 -30.22 -8.99 40.61
C VAL A 406 -30.74 -7.86 41.51
N THR A 407 -31.01 -6.69 40.94
CA THR A 407 -31.55 -5.54 41.69
C THR A 407 -32.94 -5.83 42.24
N SER A 408 -33.83 -6.40 41.43
CA SER A 408 -35.17 -6.80 41.87
C SER A 408 -35.12 -7.84 43.00
N ARG A 409 -34.22 -8.83 42.91
CA ARG A 409 -34.02 -9.81 43.99
C ARG A 409 -33.47 -9.18 45.27
N LYS A 410 -32.57 -8.20 45.17
CA LYS A 410 -32.08 -7.45 46.34
C LYS A 410 -33.21 -6.68 47.02
N VAL A 411 -34.06 -5.99 46.26
CA VAL A 411 -35.23 -5.27 46.80
C VAL A 411 -36.20 -6.24 47.49
N ALA A 412 -36.53 -7.37 46.85
CA ALA A 412 -37.40 -8.38 47.44
C ALA A 412 -36.81 -8.96 48.75
N ALA A 413 -35.50 -9.21 48.79
CA ALA A 413 -34.81 -9.67 49.99
C ALA A 413 -34.83 -8.60 51.11
N GLU A 414 -34.67 -7.32 50.77
CA GLU A 414 -34.77 -6.22 51.75
C GLU A 414 -36.19 -6.06 52.30
N GLU A 415 -37.21 -6.19 51.46
CA GLU A 415 -38.61 -6.19 51.89
C GLU A 415 -38.93 -7.37 52.80
N GLU A 416 -38.44 -8.57 52.47
CA GLU A 416 -38.57 -9.75 53.33
C GLU A 416 -37.88 -9.52 54.70
N GLN A 417 -36.68 -8.94 54.70
CA GLN A 417 -35.98 -8.59 55.94
C GLN A 417 -36.70 -7.50 56.74
N ARG A 418 -37.33 -6.53 56.08
CA ARG A 418 -38.13 -5.50 56.73
C ARG A 418 -39.41 -6.09 57.33
N ALA A 419 -40.07 -7.00 56.63
CA ALA A 419 -41.23 -7.73 57.13
C ALA A 419 -40.86 -8.58 58.36
N LYS A 420 -39.72 -9.30 58.31
CA LYS A 420 -39.18 -10.02 59.47
C LYS A 420 -38.94 -9.09 60.67
N ARG A 421 -38.31 -7.93 60.45
CA ARG A 421 -38.09 -6.93 61.51
C ARG A 421 -39.40 -6.46 62.16
N LYS A 422 -40.40 -6.09 61.37
CA LYS A 422 -41.73 -5.70 61.87
C LYS A 422 -42.41 -6.81 62.66
N TYR A 423 -42.31 -8.05 62.18
CA TYR A 423 -42.84 -9.21 62.90
C TYR A 423 -42.16 -9.42 64.27
N PHE A 424 -40.83 -9.30 64.34
CA PHE A 424 -40.10 -9.37 65.61
C PHE A 424 -40.42 -8.21 66.55
N GLU A 425 -40.66 -7.02 66.03
CA GLU A 425 -41.04 -5.85 66.82
C GLU A 425 -42.45 -6.00 67.41
N ALA A 426 -43.41 -6.49 66.62
CA ALA A 426 -44.75 -6.82 67.11
C ALA A 426 -44.71 -7.93 68.19
N LEU A 427 -43.87 -8.95 68.03
CA LEU A 427 -43.63 -9.96 69.06
C LEU A 427 -43.06 -9.36 70.35
N LYS A 428 -42.17 -8.36 70.23
CA LYS A 428 -41.58 -7.65 71.37
C LYS A 428 -42.62 -6.79 72.10
N GLU A 429 -43.46 -6.06 71.36
CA GLU A 429 -44.57 -5.30 71.95
C GLU A 429 -45.58 -6.19 72.64
N MET A 430 -45.95 -7.33 72.04
CA MET A 430 -46.84 -8.33 72.66
C MET A 430 -46.24 -8.84 73.98
N LYS A 431 -44.93 -9.13 74.00
CA LYS A 431 -44.23 -9.51 75.23
C LYS A 431 -44.27 -8.40 76.28
N TYR A 432 -44.05 -7.14 75.90
CA TYR A 432 -44.13 -6.00 76.83
C TYR A 432 -45.55 -5.74 77.36
N THR A 433 -46.59 -5.92 76.54
CA THR A 433 -47.99 -5.82 77.01
C THR A 433 -48.32 -6.94 77.98
N CYS A 434 -47.89 -8.18 77.70
CA CYS A 434 -48.02 -9.29 78.65
C CYS A 434 -47.26 -9.04 79.96
N GLU A 435 -46.05 -8.45 79.91
CA GLU A 435 -45.27 -8.07 81.10
C GLU A 435 -45.88 -6.89 81.87
N ALA A 436 -46.47 -5.91 81.18
CA ALA A 436 -47.18 -4.79 81.80
C ALA A 436 -48.47 -5.26 82.50
N MET A 437 -49.22 -6.18 81.90
CA MET A 437 -50.35 -6.85 82.56
C MET A 437 -49.92 -7.60 83.83
N ARG A 438 -48.75 -8.26 83.82
CA ARG A 438 -48.17 -8.87 85.03
C ARG A 438 -47.83 -7.84 86.11
N ARG A 439 -47.30 -6.67 85.74
CA ARG A 439 -46.94 -5.62 86.71
C ARG A 439 -48.17 -4.92 87.32
N MET A 440 -49.26 -4.74 86.56
CA MET A 440 -50.52 -4.23 87.13
C MET A 440 -51.12 -5.20 88.16
N SER A 441 -50.87 -6.50 88.03
CA SER A 441 -51.29 -7.52 89.00
C SER A 441 -50.46 -7.56 90.29
N GLN A 442 -49.32 -6.84 90.38
CA GLN A 442 -48.36 -6.97 91.48
C GLN A 442 -48.32 -5.75 92.43
N THR A 443 -49.29 -4.83 92.36
CA THR A 443 -49.32 -3.63 93.20
C THR A 443 -50.60 -3.47 94.03
N GLN A 444 -51.20 -4.57 94.52
CA GLN A 444 -52.11 -4.54 95.66
C GLN A 444 -51.95 -5.80 96.54
N ILE A 445 -51.39 -5.56 97.72
CA ILE A 445 -51.68 -6.17 99.02
C ILE A 445 -51.32 -7.64 99.26
N SER A 446 -50.87 -7.78 100.51
CA SER A 446 -50.25 -8.82 101.30
C SER A 446 -51.12 -10.02 101.69
N ASP A 447 -50.40 -11.03 102.17
CA ASP A 447 -50.73 -12.04 103.18
C ASP A 447 -51.57 -13.27 102.77
N SER A 448 -50.88 -14.42 102.68
CA SER A 448 -50.95 -15.44 103.73
C SER A 448 -50.09 -16.67 103.39
N TYR A 449 -49.54 -17.28 104.44
CA TYR A 449 -48.67 -18.46 104.47
C TYR A 449 -49.28 -19.70 103.78
N ILE A 450 -48.42 -20.63 103.30
CA ILE A 450 -48.32 -22.06 103.72
C ILE A 450 -47.40 -22.89 102.79
N TYR A 451 -46.39 -23.52 103.40
CA TYR A 451 -45.69 -24.80 103.16
C TYR A 451 -45.10 -25.30 101.80
N HIS A 452 -43.88 -25.84 101.94
CA HIS A 452 -43.03 -26.74 101.11
C HIS A 452 -43.69 -28.09 100.66
N PRO A 453 -43.01 -29.07 99.96
CA PRO A 453 -41.59 -29.24 99.55
C PRO A 453 -41.29 -29.89 98.14
N TYR A 454 -39.99 -30.08 97.84
CA TYR A 454 -39.34 -31.15 97.00
C TYR A 454 -39.41 -31.02 95.45
N ARG A 455 -38.50 -31.47 94.56
CA ARG A 455 -37.22 -32.25 94.57
C ARG A 455 -36.65 -32.32 93.13
N GLN A 456 -35.30 -32.25 92.96
CA GLN A 456 -34.43 -32.94 91.96
C GLN A 456 -34.69 -32.80 90.43
N ARG A 457 -33.79 -33.05 89.46
CA ARG A 457 -32.33 -33.26 89.27
C ARG A 457 -32.16 -33.71 87.79
N LYS A 458 -30.93 -33.61 87.26
CA LYS A 458 -30.32 -34.28 86.07
C LYS A 458 -30.23 -33.38 84.82
N ASN A 459 -29.07 -33.01 84.28
CA ASN A 459 -27.80 -33.70 83.93
C ASN A 459 -27.90 -34.75 82.79
N SER A 460 -27.32 -34.35 81.65
CA SER A 460 -26.19 -34.99 80.96
C SER A 460 -26.39 -36.06 79.88
N THR A 461 -25.41 -36.01 78.95
CA THR A 461 -24.74 -37.11 78.21
C THR A 461 -25.53 -37.74 77.05
N THR A 462 -24.99 -38.13 75.89
CA THR A 462 -23.64 -38.58 75.43
C THR A 462 -23.70 -38.58 73.87
N SER A 463 -22.64 -38.22 73.12
CA SER A 463 -21.70 -39.11 72.38
C SER A 463 -22.36 -40.07 71.35
N THR A 464 -21.76 -40.50 70.23
CA THR A 464 -20.35 -40.76 69.88
C THR A 464 -20.29 -41.21 68.40
N TYR A 465 -19.17 -40.94 67.71
CA TYR A 465 -18.44 -41.84 66.78
C TYR A 465 -19.16 -42.36 65.51
N SER A 466 -18.54 -42.75 64.39
CA SER A 466 -17.17 -42.73 63.82
C SER A 466 -17.30 -43.40 62.45
N ASP A 467 -16.68 -42.87 61.40
CA ASP A 467 -15.39 -43.28 60.79
C ASP A 467 -15.45 -44.36 59.70
N CYS A 468 -14.44 -44.20 58.83
CA CYS A 468 -13.75 -45.17 57.97
C CYS A 468 -14.37 -45.47 56.60
N SER A 469 -13.63 -45.67 55.51
CA SER A 469 -12.27 -45.31 55.04
C SER A 469 -12.09 -46.06 53.71
N SER A 470 -11.47 -45.43 52.69
CA SER A 470 -10.64 -46.04 51.60
C SER A 470 -11.31 -47.07 50.64
N VAL A 471 -10.89 -47.34 49.40
CA VAL A 471 -9.57 -47.65 48.81
C VAL A 471 -9.61 -47.47 47.27
N SER A 472 -8.43 -47.25 46.67
CA SER A 472 -7.97 -47.16 45.28
C SER A 472 -8.17 -48.36 44.31
N ALA A 473 -8.05 -48.15 42.97
CA ALA A 473 -7.17 -48.89 42.01
C ALA A 473 -7.40 -48.55 40.50
N SER A 474 -6.38 -48.82 39.66
CA SER A 474 -6.38 -49.03 38.17
C SER A 474 -5.61 -50.36 37.88
N PRO A 475 -5.35 -50.90 36.64
CA PRO A 475 -5.69 -50.55 35.24
C PRO A 475 -6.04 -51.76 34.25
N SER A 476 -6.20 -51.48 32.93
CA SER A 476 -5.83 -52.30 31.71
C SER A 476 -6.88 -53.00 30.79
N SER A 477 -6.70 -52.76 29.46
CA SER A 477 -6.82 -53.62 28.22
C SER A 477 -8.12 -53.81 27.37
N SER A 478 -8.05 -53.28 26.12
CA SER A 478 -8.44 -53.77 24.76
C SER A 478 -9.64 -54.70 24.47
N THR A 479 -10.53 -54.31 23.52
CA THR A 479 -10.87 -55.08 22.28
C THR A 479 -11.65 -54.24 21.23
N MET A 480 -11.57 -54.66 19.96
CA MET A 480 -12.03 -54.01 18.72
C MET A 480 -13.53 -54.11 18.43
N THR A 481 -14.13 -53.09 17.77
CA THR A 481 -15.23 -53.27 16.79
C THR A 481 -15.29 -52.12 15.78
N SER A 482 -15.08 -52.47 14.50
CA SER A 482 -15.61 -51.90 13.24
C SER A 482 -16.18 -50.48 13.18
N SER A 483 -15.54 -49.64 12.38
CA SER A 483 -16.05 -48.37 11.83
C SER A 483 -17.20 -48.57 10.83
N PRO A 484 -18.27 -47.74 10.83
CA PRO A 484 -19.13 -47.55 9.66
C PRO A 484 -18.52 -46.51 8.69
N PRO A 485 -18.90 -46.51 7.40
CA PRO A 485 -18.34 -45.59 6.40
C PRO A 485 -18.86 -44.15 6.61
N PRO A 486 -18.14 -43.11 6.12
CA PRO A 486 -18.51 -41.72 6.34
C PRO A 486 -19.73 -41.34 5.51
N GLN A 487 -20.86 -41.13 6.18
CA GLN A 487 -22.12 -40.58 5.63
C GLN A 487 -22.06 -39.05 5.37
N THR A 488 -20.88 -38.43 5.42
CA THR A 488 -20.75 -36.98 5.51
C THR A 488 -21.03 -36.23 4.20
N PHE A 489 -20.89 -36.87 3.03
CA PHE A 489 -21.01 -36.17 1.74
C PHE A 489 -22.45 -35.89 1.30
N ASN A 490 -23.42 -36.73 1.66
CA ASN A 490 -24.82 -36.53 1.23
C ASN A 490 -25.49 -35.38 2.02
N ASN A 491 -25.18 -35.25 3.31
CA ASN A 491 -25.77 -34.21 4.16
C ASN A 491 -25.39 -32.78 3.75
N VAL A 492 -24.19 -32.55 3.21
CA VAL A 492 -23.76 -31.20 2.79
C VAL A 492 -24.46 -30.78 1.50
N TYR A 493 -24.65 -31.70 0.56
CA TYR A 493 -25.28 -31.43 -0.73
C TYR A 493 -26.79 -31.18 -0.61
N ASP A 494 -27.48 -31.94 0.25
CA ASP A 494 -28.92 -31.75 0.49
C ASP A 494 -29.20 -30.42 1.19
N ARG A 495 -28.32 -30.00 2.11
CA ARG A 495 -28.44 -28.73 2.83
C ARG A 495 -28.08 -27.52 1.96
N LEU A 496 -27.15 -27.65 1.01
CA LEU A 496 -26.86 -26.62 0.00
C LEU A 496 -28.10 -26.31 -0.87
N LYS A 497 -28.91 -27.34 -1.14
CA LYS A 497 -30.14 -27.27 -1.96
C LYS A 497 -31.27 -26.48 -1.27
N GLU A 498 -31.26 -26.38 0.06
CA GLU A 498 -32.21 -25.54 0.80
C GLU A 498 -31.93 -24.04 0.64
N TYR A 499 -30.67 -23.65 0.46
CA TYR A 499 -30.27 -22.24 0.39
C TYR A 499 -30.08 -21.71 -1.03
N ILE A 500 -29.90 -22.60 -2.02
CA ILE A 500 -29.64 -22.20 -3.40
C ILE A 500 -30.52 -23.04 -4.35
N SER A 501 -31.46 -22.37 -5.02
CA SER A 501 -32.41 -23.01 -5.95
C SER A 501 -31.75 -23.54 -7.24
N GLU A 502 -30.58 -23.02 -7.62
CA GLU A 502 -29.76 -23.55 -8.73
C GLU A 502 -28.26 -23.59 -8.35
N VAL A 503 -27.66 -24.78 -8.38
CA VAL A 503 -26.23 -24.97 -8.10
C VAL A 503 -25.38 -24.34 -9.24
N PRO A 504 -24.39 -23.49 -8.93
CA PRO A 504 -23.53 -22.88 -9.94
C PRO A 504 -22.85 -23.91 -10.85
N LYS A 505 -22.77 -23.64 -12.16
CA LYS A 505 -22.10 -24.56 -13.13
C LYS A 505 -20.57 -24.49 -13.09
N ASP A 506 -20.02 -23.49 -12.39
CA ASP A 506 -18.57 -23.31 -12.26
C ASP A 506 -18.04 -24.22 -11.12
N PRO A 507 -17.15 -25.19 -11.43
CA PRO A 507 -16.66 -26.16 -10.44
C PRO A 507 -15.85 -25.52 -9.31
N VAL A 508 -15.21 -24.37 -9.54
CA VAL A 508 -14.45 -23.66 -8.50
C VAL A 508 -15.40 -22.98 -7.51
N VAL A 509 -16.48 -22.38 -8.02
CA VAL A 509 -17.52 -21.77 -7.18
C VAL A 509 -18.24 -22.82 -6.35
N CYS A 510 -18.55 -23.98 -6.93
CA CYS A 510 -19.12 -25.11 -6.20
C CYS A 510 -18.22 -25.61 -5.07
N GLN A 511 -16.91 -25.73 -5.31
CA GLN A 511 -15.99 -26.17 -4.27
C GLN A 511 -15.93 -25.19 -3.10
N ILE A 512 -15.87 -23.88 -3.38
CA ILE A 512 -15.85 -22.84 -2.34
C ILE A 512 -17.15 -22.89 -1.50
N LEU A 513 -18.30 -23.09 -2.14
CA LEU A 513 -19.59 -23.20 -1.44
C LEU A 513 -19.63 -24.45 -0.56
N LEU A 514 -19.16 -25.59 -1.05
CA LEU A 514 -19.10 -26.84 -0.28
C LEU A 514 -18.15 -26.74 0.91
N ASP A 515 -16.97 -26.14 0.72
CA ASP A 515 -16.00 -25.94 1.79
C ASP A 515 -16.54 -24.99 2.87
N SER A 516 -17.22 -23.92 2.45
CA SER A 516 -17.85 -22.96 3.36
C SER A 516 -19.00 -23.60 4.15
N LEU A 517 -19.85 -24.40 3.50
CA LEU A 517 -20.97 -25.08 4.16
C LEU A 517 -20.48 -26.16 5.14
N SER A 518 -19.42 -26.88 4.78
CA SER A 518 -18.77 -27.85 5.66
C SER A 518 -18.23 -27.18 6.93
N HIS A 519 -17.64 -25.99 6.78
CA HIS A 519 -17.16 -25.19 7.92
C HIS A 519 -18.30 -24.71 8.82
N ILE A 520 -19.43 -24.29 8.24
CA ILE A 520 -20.63 -23.88 9.00
C ILE A 520 -21.20 -25.07 9.78
N ILE A 521 -21.30 -26.25 9.16
CA ILE A 521 -21.79 -27.47 9.84
C ILE A 521 -20.90 -27.84 11.03
N GLU A 522 -19.58 -27.71 10.88
CA GLU A 522 -18.64 -27.97 11.98
C GLU A 522 -18.78 -26.95 13.11
N LEU A 523 -19.01 -25.67 12.80
CA LEU A 523 -19.26 -24.64 13.81
C LEU A 523 -20.58 -24.86 14.55
N GLU A 524 -21.63 -25.28 13.86
CA GLU A 524 -22.90 -25.65 14.49
C GLU A 524 -22.75 -26.88 15.40
N ARG A 525 -21.93 -27.85 15.01
CA ARG A 525 -21.60 -29.02 15.85
C ARG A 525 -20.87 -28.60 17.13
N GLN A 526 -19.90 -27.70 17.01
CA GLN A 526 -19.16 -27.16 18.16
C GLN A 526 -20.06 -26.31 19.07
N LEU A 527 -21.00 -25.55 18.50
CA LEU A 527 -22.01 -24.82 19.26
C LEU A 527 -22.91 -25.77 20.05
N ALA A 528 -23.40 -26.84 19.43
CA ALA A 528 -24.22 -27.84 20.09
C ALA A 528 -23.46 -28.57 21.21
N GLU A 529 -22.17 -28.89 21.02
CA GLU A 529 -21.32 -29.44 22.08
C GLU A 529 -21.15 -28.44 23.24
N LEU A 530 -20.97 -27.15 22.95
CA LEU A 530 -20.88 -26.10 23.97
C LEU A 530 -22.20 -25.92 24.74
N GLU A 531 -23.35 -25.95 24.05
CA GLU A 531 -24.68 -25.89 24.66
C GLU A 531 -24.92 -27.10 25.56
N GLN A 532 -24.55 -28.30 25.11
CA GLN A 532 -24.69 -29.51 25.90
C GLN A 532 -23.75 -29.51 27.12
N THR A 533 -22.57 -28.92 26.99
CA THR A 533 -21.62 -28.73 28.10
C THR A 533 -22.15 -27.69 29.10
N ALA A 534 -22.77 -26.62 28.61
CA ALA A 534 -23.44 -25.60 29.43
C ALA A 534 -24.68 -26.17 30.14
N GLU A 535 -25.44 -27.06 29.49
CA GLU A 535 -26.54 -27.79 30.12
C GLU A 535 -26.06 -28.80 31.15
N LYS A 536 -24.95 -29.51 30.92
CA LYS A 536 -24.32 -30.37 31.93
C LYS A 536 -23.89 -29.57 33.17
N LEU A 537 -23.34 -28.37 32.96
CA LEU A 537 -22.97 -27.46 34.04
C LEU A 537 -24.20 -26.91 34.77
N LYS A 538 -25.31 -26.63 34.05
CA LYS A 538 -26.61 -26.28 34.66
C LYS A 538 -27.22 -27.45 35.44
N MET A 539 -27.14 -28.68 34.94
CA MET A 539 -27.65 -29.89 35.59
C MET A 539 -26.85 -30.26 36.86
N CYS A 540 -25.56 -29.91 36.93
CA CYS A 540 -24.79 -29.96 38.17
C CYS A 540 -25.23 -28.90 39.20
N GLN A 541 -26.02 -27.91 38.79
CA GLN A 541 -26.59 -26.86 39.66
C GLN A 541 -28.11 -27.02 39.86
N SER A 542 -28.76 -27.97 39.21
CA SER A 542 -30.21 -28.18 39.29
C SER A 542 -30.56 -29.63 39.61
N THR A 543 -30.52 -29.99 40.89
CA THR A 543 -31.37 -31.06 41.45
C THR A 543 -32.60 -30.40 42.09
N PRO A 544 -33.82 -30.57 41.53
CA PRO A 544 -35.07 -30.19 42.18
C PRO A 544 -35.43 -31.18 43.30
N PRO A 545 -36.13 -30.76 44.37
CA PRO A 545 -36.46 -31.60 45.51
C PRO A 545 -37.74 -32.43 45.26
N PRO A 546 -37.76 -33.70 45.71
CA PRO A 546 -38.98 -34.31 46.23
C PRO A 546 -38.78 -34.74 47.70
N THR A 547 -39.36 -34.02 48.67
CA THR A 547 -40.60 -34.37 49.42
C THR A 547 -40.48 -35.71 50.20
N TYR A 548 -40.50 -35.81 51.54
CA TYR A 548 -41.16 -35.04 52.62
C TYR A 548 -40.41 -35.21 53.98
N SER A 549 -40.49 -34.16 54.84
CA SER A 549 -40.28 -34.15 56.31
C SER A 549 -38.85 -34.40 56.85
N SER A 550 -38.30 -33.72 57.88
CA SER A 550 -38.66 -32.54 58.67
C SER A 550 -37.40 -32.04 59.42
N THR A 551 -37.06 -30.76 59.24
CA THR A 551 -36.35 -29.80 60.13
C THR A 551 -35.11 -30.20 60.98
N LYS A 552 -33.92 -29.65 60.66
CA LYS A 552 -33.27 -28.47 61.30
C LYS A 552 -31.81 -28.29 60.86
N TRP A 553 -31.45 -27.03 60.60
CA TRP A 553 -30.27 -26.54 59.90
C TRP A 553 -29.04 -26.35 60.80
N TYR A 554 -27.85 -26.66 60.29
CA TYR A 554 -26.56 -26.28 60.86
C TYR A 554 -25.95 -25.05 60.14
N HIS A 555 -25.31 -24.21 60.95
CA HIS A 555 -24.49 -23.08 60.59
C HIS A 555 -23.20 -23.49 59.86
N GLU A 556 -22.75 -22.67 58.91
CA GLU A 556 -21.38 -22.12 58.99
C GLU A 556 -21.26 -20.79 58.24
N LYS A 557 -20.38 -19.94 58.78
CA LYS A 557 -20.25 -18.51 58.49
C LYS A 557 -19.32 -18.26 57.30
N VAL A 558 -19.59 -17.13 56.65
CA VAL A 558 -18.83 -16.45 55.60
C VAL A 558 -17.39 -16.16 56.06
N PRO A 559 -16.34 -16.39 55.23
CA PRO A 559 -14.99 -15.92 55.49
C PRO A 559 -14.90 -14.38 55.42
N GLU A 560 -14.26 -13.76 56.41
CA GLU A 560 -14.16 -12.30 56.61
C GLU A 560 -13.25 -11.55 55.61
N ASP A 561 -12.63 -12.22 54.62
CA ASP A 561 -11.58 -11.61 53.78
C ASP A 561 -12.05 -10.95 52.45
N LEU A 562 -13.36 -10.73 52.26
CA LEU A 562 -13.87 -10.03 51.07
C LEU A 562 -14.14 -8.54 51.28
N ALA A 563 -13.86 -7.99 52.47
CA ALA A 563 -14.12 -6.58 52.78
C ALA A 563 -13.06 -5.61 52.22
N ASN A 564 -11.89 -6.10 51.74
CA ASN A 564 -10.76 -5.27 51.32
C ASN A 564 -10.24 -5.54 49.88
N VAL A 565 -11.04 -6.15 49.01
CA VAL A 565 -10.61 -6.37 47.61
C VAL A 565 -10.69 -5.06 46.82
N ASP A 566 -9.53 -4.51 46.48
CA ASP A 566 -9.41 -3.35 45.59
C ASP A 566 -9.69 -3.77 44.14
N VAL A 567 -10.76 -3.21 43.56
CA VAL A 567 -11.22 -3.46 42.18
C VAL A 567 -10.62 -2.50 41.16
N THR A 568 -9.70 -1.61 41.54
CA THR A 568 -9.03 -0.70 40.59
C THR A 568 -8.09 -1.42 39.62
N GLU A 569 -7.47 -2.54 40.00
CA GLU A 569 -6.67 -3.37 39.07
C GLU A 569 -7.54 -4.00 37.96
N PHE A 570 -8.80 -4.32 38.25
CA PHE A 570 -9.73 -4.87 37.25
C PHE A 570 -10.17 -3.82 36.21
N LYS A 571 -10.22 -2.53 36.60
CA LYS A 571 -10.48 -1.43 35.67
C LYS A 571 -9.30 -1.14 34.73
N HIS A 572 -8.06 -1.43 35.15
CA HIS A 572 -6.89 -1.25 34.29
C HIS A 572 -6.85 -2.28 33.15
N LEU A 573 -7.29 -3.53 33.39
CA LEU A 573 -7.43 -4.56 32.34
C LEU A 573 -8.48 -4.18 31.28
N VAL A 574 -9.52 -3.43 31.67
CA VAL A 574 -10.62 -2.98 30.80
C VAL A 574 -10.20 -1.82 29.87
N HIS A 575 -9.11 -1.10 30.18
CA HIS A 575 -8.66 0.05 29.40
C HIS A 575 -7.36 -0.15 28.60
N SER A 576 -6.63 -1.27 28.76
CA SER A 576 -5.30 -1.45 28.15
C SER A 576 -5.19 -2.51 27.04
N ALA A 577 -6.28 -2.98 26.45
CA ALA A 577 -6.22 -3.97 25.35
C ALA A 577 -6.80 -3.44 24.02
N PRO A 578 -6.02 -2.71 23.19
CA PRO A 578 -6.30 -2.66 21.77
C PRO A 578 -5.90 -4.00 21.14
N LEU A 579 -6.88 -4.78 20.67
CA LEU A 579 -6.63 -5.94 19.81
C LEU A 579 -6.13 -5.44 18.44
N VAL A 580 -4.81 -5.31 18.32
CA VAL A 580 -4.10 -5.25 17.04
C VAL A 580 -4.26 -6.63 16.40
N TYR A 581 -5.06 -6.71 15.34
CA TYR A 581 -4.96 -7.83 14.41
C TYR A 581 -3.86 -7.49 13.41
N ASP A 582 -2.74 -8.20 13.52
CA ASP A 582 -1.73 -8.24 12.47
C ASP A 582 -2.40 -8.63 11.16
N THR A 583 -2.22 -7.78 10.15
CA THR A 583 -2.52 -8.08 8.76
C THR A 583 -1.68 -9.28 8.32
N ILE A 584 -2.28 -10.47 8.35
CA ILE A 584 -1.77 -11.62 7.62
C ILE A 584 -1.86 -11.27 6.12
N SER A 585 -0.69 -11.20 5.50
CA SER A 585 -0.53 -10.97 4.07
C SER A 585 -0.85 -12.25 3.32
N TYR A 586 -1.79 -12.19 2.36
CA TYR A 586 -1.92 -13.14 1.26
C TYR A 586 -1.96 -12.38 -0.07
#